data_AF-A0A1I5MBV6-F1
#
_entry.id   AF-A0A1I5MBV6-F1
#
_cell.length_a   1.000
_cell.length_b   1.000
_cell.length_c   1.000
_cell.angle_alpha   90.00
_cell.angle_beta   90.00
_cell.angle_gamma   90.00
#
_symmetry.space_group_name_H-M   'P 1'
#
loop_
_entity.id
_entity.type
_entity.pdbx_description
1 polymer ?
#
loop_
_entity_poly.entity_id
_entity_poly.type
_entity_poly.pdbx_seq_one_letter_code
_entity_poly.pdbx_strand_id
1 'polypeptide(L)'
;MTLILQDKWQKQLAAIDYHHYKKLYWAYLNNQLTDLEDIGLIATTGKLTALRQAKNHAGHRLIICFYHNTTLEILIPSFTATLPTSESVTITIPNLTLAPGEATLWTVIFTAPMTDFTDGWLVSSD
;
A
#
# COMPACT_ATOMS: atom_id res chain seq x y z
N MET A 1 -14.04 6.53 9.33
CA MET A 1 -13.04 5.95 8.41
C MET A 1 -12.78 4.52 8.87
N THR A 2 -12.88 3.54 7.97
CA THR A 2 -12.77 2.11 8.31
C THR A 2 -11.71 1.46 7.43
N LEU A 3 -10.83 0.65 8.01
CA LEU A 3 -9.92 -0.21 7.25
C LEU A 3 -10.69 -1.44 6.77
N ILE A 4 -11.00 -1.49 5.48
CA ILE A 4 -11.64 -2.65 4.85
C ILE A 4 -10.53 -3.57 4.35
N LEU A 5 -10.44 -4.79 4.90
CA LEU A 5 -9.54 -5.79 4.33
C LEU A 5 -10.21 -6.49 3.16
N GLN A 6 -9.54 -6.53 2.02
CA GLN A 6 -9.93 -7.36 0.88
C GLN A 6 -9.84 -8.85 1.23
N ASP A 7 -10.69 -9.67 0.60
CA ASP A 7 -10.78 -11.12 0.85
C ASP A 7 -9.43 -11.86 0.71
N LYS A 8 -8.58 -11.43 -0.24
CA LYS A 8 -7.24 -12.01 -0.41
C LYS A 8 -6.34 -11.76 0.81
N TRP A 9 -6.45 -10.59 1.43
CA TRP A 9 -5.68 -10.23 2.62
C TRP A 9 -6.20 -10.90 3.88
N GLN A 10 -7.53 -11.00 4.03
CA GLN A 10 -8.13 -11.66 5.19
C GLN A 10 -7.68 -13.13 5.33
N LYS A 11 -7.37 -13.81 4.21
CA LYS A 11 -6.94 -15.21 4.19
C LYS A 11 -5.43 -15.41 4.32
N GLN A 12 -4.62 -14.39 4.04
CA GLN A 12 -3.16 -14.52 3.88
C GLN A 12 -2.37 -13.79 4.97
N LEU A 13 -2.98 -12.85 5.69
CA LEU A 13 -2.30 -12.07 6.70
C LEU A 13 -2.29 -12.80 8.04
N ALA A 14 -1.10 -13.06 8.59
CA ALA A 14 -0.99 -13.59 9.94
C ALA A 14 -1.63 -12.61 10.93
N ALA A 15 -2.24 -13.14 12.00
CA ALA A 15 -2.94 -12.31 12.98
C ALA A 15 -2.04 -11.22 13.57
N ILE A 16 -0.76 -11.52 13.81
CA ILE A 16 0.21 -10.54 14.34
C ILE A 16 0.45 -9.38 13.38
N ASP A 17 0.60 -9.66 12.08
CA ASP A 17 0.76 -8.64 11.05
C ASP A 17 -0.51 -7.80 10.93
N TYR A 18 -1.69 -8.42 11.00
CA TYR A 18 -2.96 -7.70 10.98
C TYR A 18 -3.09 -6.70 12.14
N HIS A 19 -2.74 -7.11 13.37
CA HIS A 19 -2.77 -6.20 14.51
C HIS A 19 -1.80 -5.03 14.32
N HIS A 20 -0.62 -5.29 13.74
CA HIS A 20 0.34 -4.25 13.44
C HIS A 20 -0.20 -3.25 12.40
N TYR A 21 -0.72 -3.73 11.27
CA TYR A 21 -1.32 -2.85 10.26
C TYR A 21 -2.54 -2.10 10.78
N LYS A 22 -3.33 -2.70 11.66
CA LYS A 22 -4.44 -2.01 12.32
C LYS A 22 -3.94 -0.87 13.21
N LYS A 23 -2.84 -1.05 13.96
CA LYS A 23 -2.21 0.03 14.74
C LYS A 23 -1.71 1.16 13.84
N LEU A 24 -0.99 0.82 12.78
CA LEU A 24 -0.54 1.81 11.78
C LEU A 24 -1.71 2.57 11.15
N TYR A 25 -2.85 1.90 10.94
CA TYR A 25 -4.05 2.57 10.41
C TYR A 25 -4.61 3.59 11.40
N TRP A 26 -4.67 3.27 12.70
CA TRP A 26 -5.08 4.24 13.71
C TRP A 26 -4.12 5.42 13.80
N ALA A 27 -2.82 5.16 13.76
CA ALA A 27 -1.81 6.22 13.70
C ALA A 27 -1.98 7.09 12.44
N TYR A 28 -2.27 6.48 11.28
CA TYR A 28 -2.58 7.20 10.04
C TYR A 28 -3.77 8.15 10.21
N LEU A 29 -4.89 7.68 10.79
CA LEU A 29 -6.07 8.51 11.03
C LEU A 29 -5.80 9.69 11.96
N ASN A 30 -4.87 9.53 12.89
CA ASN A 30 -4.49 10.55 13.85
C ASN A 30 -3.32 11.44 13.37
N ASN A 31 -2.81 11.23 12.14
CA ASN A 31 -1.60 11.88 11.62
C ASN A 31 -0.34 11.65 12.49
N GLN A 32 -0.21 10.45 13.05
CA GLN A 32 0.88 10.02 13.94
C GLN A 32 1.88 9.06 13.26
N LEU A 33 1.81 8.92 11.93
CA LEU A 33 2.81 8.16 11.20
C LEU A 33 4.09 8.98 11.01
N THR A 34 5.22 8.36 11.30
CA THR A 34 6.57 8.90 11.16
C THR A 34 7.37 8.05 10.18
N ASP A 35 8.51 8.59 9.70
CA ASP A 35 9.40 7.92 8.74
C ASP A 35 8.77 7.54 7.40
N LEU A 36 7.73 8.25 6.95
CA LEU A 36 7.07 7.99 5.67
C LEU A 36 8.06 8.17 4.49
N GLU A 37 8.62 7.07 4.01
CA GLU A 37 9.52 7.08 2.86
C GLU A 37 8.74 7.36 1.56
N ASP A 38 9.16 8.39 0.81
CA ASP A 38 8.67 8.61 -0.55
C ASP A 38 9.39 7.67 -1.52
N ILE A 39 8.72 6.57 -1.82
CA ILE A 39 9.18 5.56 -2.77
C ILE A 39 8.66 5.80 -4.19
N GLY A 40 8.14 6.99 -4.51
CA GLY A 40 7.68 7.38 -5.84
C GLY A 40 6.36 6.74 -6.29
N LEU A 41 5.58 6.18 -5.37
CA LEU A 41 4.28 5.59 -5.70
C LEU A 41 3.25 6.67 -6.02
N ILE A 42 2.87 6.76 -7.30
CA ILE A 42 1.87 7.73 -7.77
C ILE A 42 0.58 7.00 -8.11
N ALA A 43 -0.54 7.43 -7.52
CA ALA A 43 -1.85 6.94 -7.89
C ALA A 43 -2.57 7.92 -8.82
N THR A 44 -3.25 7.41 -9.86
CA THR A 44 -4.09 8.28 -10.70
C THR A 44 -5.35 8.73 -9.94
N THR A 45 -5.76 7.93 -8.96
CA THR A 45 -6.89 8.20 -8.07
C THR A 45 -6.55 7.75 -6.65
N GLY A 46 -6.91 8.56 -5.65
CA GLY A 46 -6.63 8.26 -4.26
C GLY A 46 -5.20 8.59 -3.82
N LYS A 47 -4.84 8.10 -2.63
CA LYS A 47 -3.50 8.24 -2.03
C LYS A 47 -2.97 6.87 -1.64
N LEU A 48 -1.71 6.61 -2.00
CA LEU A 48 -0.94 5.48 -1.49
C LEU A 48 -0.03 5.94 -0.36
N THR A 49 0.02 5.17 0.71
CA THR A 49 0.94 5.40 1.84
C THR A 49 1.71 4.10 2.05
N ALA A 50 3.00 4.11 1.73
CA ALA A 50 3.86 2.94 1.84
C ALA A 50 4.08 2.57 3.30
N LEU A 51 4.02 1.28 3.62
CA LEU A 51 4.12 0.78 4.99
C LEU A 51 5.30 -0.16 5.17
N ARG A 52 5.49 -1.11 4.25
CA ARG A 52 6.54 -2.12 4.34
C ARG A 52 6.97 -2.52 2.95
N GLN A 53 8.26 -2.77 2.76
CA GLN A 53 8.79 -3.44 1.59
C GLN A 53 9.43 -4.78 1.95
N ALA A 54 9.31 -5.74 1.05
CA ALA A 54 9.92 -7.07 1.22
C ALA A 54 10.13 -7.76 -0.13
N LYS A 55 10.78 -8.93 -0.13
CA LYS A 55 10.76 -9.85 -1.27
C LYS A 55 9.63 -10.87 -1.15
N ASN A 56 8.97 -11.18 -2.26
CA ASN A 56 8.01 -12.29 -2.32
C ASN A 56 8.75 -13.61 -2.55
N HIS A 57 8.01 -14.73 -2.61
CA HIS A 57 8.60 -16.06 -2.86
C HIS A 57 9.34 -16.20 -4.20
N ALA A 58 9.05 -15.34 -5.18
CA ALA A 58 9.71 -15.29 -6.47
C ALA A 58 10.90 -14.30 -6.50
N GLY A 59 11.24 -13.67 -5.37
CA GLY A 59 12.30 -12.66 -5.28
C GLY A 59 11.91 -11.27 -5.79
N HIS A 60 10.65 -11.06 -6.19
CA HIS A 60 10.13 -9.77 -6.60
C HIS A 60 9.91 -8.86 -5.38
N ARG A 61 10.23 -7.57 -5.51
CA ARG A 61 9.86 -6.55 -4.52
C ARG A 61 8.35 -6.47 -4.41
N LEU A 62 7.88 -6.53 -3.17
CA LEU A 62 6.52 -6.24 -2.79
C LEU A 62 6.52 -5.04 -1.86
N ILE A 63 5.54 -4.15 -2.03
CA ILE A 63 5.32 -3.03 -1.14
C ILE A 63 3.89 -3.08 -0.66
N ILE A 64 3.72 -3.11 0.66
CA ILE A 64 2.45 -3.08 1.34
C ILE A 64 2.12 -1.62 1.64
N CYS A 65 0.92 -1.18 1.28
CA CYS A 65 0.49 0.20 1.41
C CYS A 65 -0.93 0.30 1.97
N PHE A 66 -1.24 1.45 2.59
CA PHE A 66 -2.62 1.91 2.65
C PHE A 66 -2.98 2.55 1.32
N TYR A 67 -4.10 2.12 0.76
CA TYR A 67 -4.78 2.83 -0.32
C TYR A 67 -6.00 3.53 0.25
N HIS A 68 -6.08 4.84 0.07
CA HIS A 68 -7.20 5.68 0.52
C HIS A 68 -7.88 6.29 -0.71
N ASN A 69 -9.19 6.06 -0.85
CA ASN A 69 -9.98 6.76 -1.86
C ASN A 69 -10.21 8.22 -1.42
N THR A 70 -9.45 9.14 -1.99
CA THR A 70 -9.57 10.59 -1.74
C THR A 70 -10.46 11.30 -2.75
N THR A 71 -11.14 10.58 -3.64
CA THR A 71 -12.07 11.16 -4.61
C THR A 71 -13.48 11.24 -4.03
N LEU A 72 -14.37 12.00 -4.67
CA LEU A 72 -15.78 12.12 -4.27
C LEU A 72 -16.66 11.01 -4.86
N GLU A 73 -16.10 10.13 -5.68
CA GLU A 73 -16.84 9.11 -6.42
C GLU A 73 -16.29 7.71 -6.11
N ILE A 74 -17.13 6.70 -6.36
CA ILE A 74 -16.71 5.30 -6.33
C ILE A 74 -16.02 5.01 -7.66
N LEU A 75 -14.69 4.95 -7.65
CA LEU A 75 -13.88 4.66 -8.83
C LEU A 75 -13.17 3.33 -8.68
N ILE A 76 -12.96 2.65 -9.81
CA ILE A 76 -12.02 1.52 -9.88
C ILE A 76 -10.62 2.15 -9.96
N PRO A 77 -9.76 1.99 -8.95
CA PRO A 77 -8.48 2.64 -8.97
C PRO A 77 -7.51 1.96 -9.93
N SER A 78 -6.87 2.76 -10.76
CA SER A 78 -5.63 2.42 -11.45
C SER A 78 -4.51 3.30 -10.90
N PHE A 79 -3.30 2.78 -10.80
CA PHE A 79 -2.15 3.59 -10.42
C PHE A 79 -0.89 3.15 -11.14
N THR A 80 0.03 4.10 -11.25
CA THR A 80 1.33 3.89 -11.85
C THR A 80 2.36 4.08 -10.76
N ALA A 81 2.86 2.97 -10.23
CA ALA A 81 3.98 3.00 -9.32
C ALA A 81 5.24 3.31 -10.12
N THR A 82 5.88 4.46 -9.87
CA THR A 82 7.17 4.77 -10.49
C THR A 82 8.24 4.73 -9.42
N LEU A 83 9.17 3.79 -9.51
CA LEU A 83 10.33 3.83 -8.62
C LEU A 83 11.25 5.01 -9.03
N PRO A 84 12.01 5.59 -8.08
CA PRO A 84 12.95 6.68 -8.37
C PRO A 84 13.94 6.40 -9.52
N THR A 85 14.12 5.13 -9.88
CA THR A 85 15.07 4.65 -10.90
C THR A 85 14.51 4.56 -12.31
N SER A 86 13.39 5.25 -12.60
CA SER A 86 12.75 5.34 -13.93
C SER A 86 11.90 4.12 -14.34
N GLU A 87 11.73 3.15 -13.45
CA GLU A 87 10.86 2.00 -13.69
C GLU A 87 9.41 2.37 -13.33
N SER A 88 8.50 2.29 -14.31
CA SER A 88 7.07 2.45 -14.08
C SER A 88 6.38 1.10 -14.19
N VAL A 89 5.58 0.75 -13.18
CA VAL A 89 4.70 -0.41 -13.19
C VAL A 89 3.27 0.10 -13.11
N THR A 90 2.50 -0.16 -14.16
CA THR A 90 1.06 0.03 -14.13
C THR A 90 0.43 -1.09 -13.33
N ILE A 91 -0.28 -0.72 -12.28
CA ILE A 91 -0.96 -1.64 -11.38
C ILE A 91 -2.44 -1.32 -11.46
N THR A 92 -3.19 -2.27 -12.01
CA THR A 92 -4.64 -2.22 -12.00
C THR A 92 -5.12 -3.05 -10.82
N ILE A 93 -6.01 -2.49 -9.99
CA ILE A 93 -6.70 -3.28 -8.98
C ILE A 93 -8.05 -3.74 -9.56
N PRO A 94 -8.16 -4.98 -10.06
CA PRO A 94 -9.46 -5.50 -10.43
C PRO A 94 -10.35 -5.60 -9.18
N ASN A 95 -11.55 -5.04 -9.27
CA ASN A 95 -12.64 -5.14 -8.28
C ASN A 95 -12.39 -4.45 -6.93
N LEU A 96 -11.61 -3.38 -6.87
CA LEU A 96 -11.58 -2.52 -5.68
C LEU A 96 -12.66 -1.45 -5.78
N THR A 97 -13.65 -1.56 -4.90
CA THR A 97 -14.71 -0.57 -4.72
C THR A 97 -14.58 -0.02 -3.30
N LEU A 98 -14.21 1.24 -3.17
CA LEU A 98 -14.14 1.96 -1.89
C LEU A 98 -15.01 3.20 -1.98
N ALA A 99 -15.85 3.42 -0.96
CA ALA A 99 -16.57 4.66 -0.84
C ALA A 99 -15.59 5.83 -0.60
N PRO A 100 -15.99 7.07 -0.90
CA PRO A 100 -15.20 8.26 -0.56
C PRO A 100 -14.74 8.24 0.90
N GLY A 101 -13.45 8.44 1.12
CA GLY A 101 -12.84 8.43 2.46
C GLY A 101 -12.49 7.04 3.00
N GLU A 102 -12.81 5.94 2.32
CA GLU A 102 -12.45 4.60 2.80
C GLU A 102 -11.02 4.22 2.43
N ALA A 103 -10.43 3.32 3.24
CA ALA A 103 -9.09 2.84 3.02
C ALA A 103 -8.99 1.30 3.13
N THR A 104 -8.06 0.73 2.39
CA THR A 104 -7.72 -0.71 2.42
C THR A 104 -6.22 -0.91 2.53
N LEU A 105 -5.79 -2.08 2.99
CA LEU A 105 -4.45 -2.57 2.70
C LEU A 105 -4.35 -3.02 1.25
N TRP A 106 -3.20 -2.77 0.63
CA TRP A 106 -2.90 -3.21 -0.73
C TRP A 106 -1.44 -3.65 -0.87
N THR A 107 -1.17 -4.55 -1.82
CA THR A 107 0.20 -4.96 -2.19
C THR A 107 0.49 -4.54 -3.62
N VAL A 108 1.58 -3.83 -3.80
CA VAL A 108 2.21 -3.59 -5.08
C VAL A 108 3.30 -4.64 -5.30
N ILE A 109 3.32 -5.30 -6.45
CA ILE A 109 4.36 -6.27 -6.82
C ILE A 109 5.07 -5.74 -8.08
N PHE A 110 6.39 -5.62 -8.00
CA PHE A 110 7.23 -5.21 -9.12
C PHE A 110 7.88 -6.45 -9.73
N THR A 111 7.74 -6.67 -11.04
CA THR A 111 8.27 -7.88 -11.71
C THR A 111 9.48 -7.61 -12.61
N ALA A 112 9.90 -6.35 -12.75
CA ALA A 112 11.08 -5.94 -13.51
C ALA A 112 12.36 -6.06 -12.67
N PRO A 113 13.57 -6.14 -13.28
CA PRO A 113 14.82 -6.08 -12.55
C PRO A 113 14.94 -4.73 -11.84
N MET A 114 15.15 -4.76 -10.53
CA MET A 114 15.10 -3.58 -9.67
C MET A 114 16.47 -3.19 -9.15
N THR A 115 16.58 -1.92 -8.77
CA THR A 115 17.60 -1.50 -7.82
C THR A 115 17.49 -2.26 -6.51
N ASP A 116 18.65 -2.55 -5.91
CA ASP A 116 18.69 -3.18 -4.60
C ASP A 116 17.89 -2.35 -3.58
N PHE A 117 17.13 -3.06 -2.76
CA PHE A 117 16.33 -2.49 -1.68
C PHE A 117 16.50 -3.31 -0.41
N THR A 118 16.23 -2.68 0.73
CA THR A 118 16.30 -3.34 2.03
C THR A 118 14.90 -3.67 2.51
N ASP A 119 14.64 -4.95 2.79
CA ASP A 119 13.39 -5.40 3.39
C ASP A 119 13.19 -4.71 4.75
N GLY A 120 11.97 -4.23 5.02
CA GLY A 120 11.71 -3.52 6.26
C GLY A 120 10.44 -2.68 6.25
N TRP A 121 10.14 -2.12 7.42
CA TRP A 121 9.10 -1.12 7.58
C TRP A 121 9.58 0.20 6.98
N LEU A 122 8.70 0.80 6.18
CA LEU A 122 8.85 2.12 5.56
C LEU A 122 8.13 3.21 6.36
N VAL A 123 7.53 2.84 7.49
CA VAL A 123 6.78 3.75 8.35
C VAL A 123 6.81 3.23 9.79
N SER A 124 6.81 4.15 10.73
CA SER A 124 6.66 3.88 12.15
C SER A 124 5.46 4.67 12.72
N SER A 125 5.00 4.26 13.90
CA SER A 125 4.00 5.01 14.67
C SER A 125 4.60 5.30 16.04
N ASP A 126 4.60 6.57 16.44
CA ASP A 126 5.04 7.01 17.76
C ASP A 126 4.14 6.50 18.90
#